data_AF-A0A955NRI0-F1
#
_entry.id   AF-A0A955NRI0-F1
#
_cell.length_a   1.000
_cell.length_b   1.000
_cell.length_c   1.000
_cell.angle_alpha   90.00
_cell.angle_beta   90.00
_cell.angle_gamma   90.00
#
_symmetry.space_group_name_H-M   'P 1'
#
loop_
_entity.id
_entity.type
_entity.pdbx_description
1 polymer ?
#
loop_
_entity_poly.entity_id
_entity_poly.type
_entity_poly.pdbx_seq_one_letter_code
_entity_poly.pdbx_strand_id
1 'polypeptide(L)'
;AEQEQLFGIEKLNVPRSDVPAITHVDYSARIQSVNAERNGRYYELIKKFYDRTGCPLIVNTSFNVRGEPSVESPRDAYRCFMRTEMDTLAIGSFILDKADQPEWKEDTDWREEFELD
;
A
#
# COMPACT_ATOMS: atom_id res chain seq x y z
N ALA A 1 2.27 -7.87 -32.67
CA ALA A 1 1.04 -7.56 -31.91
C ALA A 1 0.94 -6.05 -31.70
N GLU A 2 -0.27 -5.48 -31.55
CA GLU A 2 -0.51 -4.02 -31.38
C GLU A 2 0.36 -3.38 -30.27
N GLN A 3 0.71 -4.16 -29.24
CA GLN A 3 1.66 -3.81 -28.17
C GLN A 3 3.11 -3.50 -28.62
N GLU A 4 3.59 -4.12 -29.71
CA GLU A 4 4.97 -3.95 -30.20
C GLU A 4 5.19 -2.55 -30.81
N GLN A 5 4.11 -1.83 -31.11
CA GLN A 5 4.14 -0.48 -31.65
C GLN A 5 4.19 0.61 -30.57
N LEU A 6 3.90 0.27 -29.30
CA LEU A 6 3.89 1.22 -28.19
C LEU A 6 5.31 1.49 -27.67
N PHE A 7 5.61 2.71 -27.25
CA PHE A 7 6.94 3.09 -26.74
C PHE A 7 6.88 3.76 -25.36
N GLY A 8 7.90 3.51 -24.53
CA GLY A 8 8.04 4.15 -23.21
C GLY A 8 6.82 3.95 -22.30
N ILE A 9 6.26 5.06 -21.79
CA ILE A 9 5.13 5.09 -20.85
C ILE A 9 3.86 4.49 -21.46
N GLU A 10 3.68 4.54 -22.78
CA GLU A 10 2.50 4.00 -23.45
C GLU A 10 2.34 2.49 -23.22
N LYS A 11 3.48 1.78 -23.08
CA LYS A 11 3.46 0.36 -22.73
C LYS A 11 2.78 0.13 -21.37
N LEU A 12 2.88 1.05 -20.40
CA LEU A 12 2.32 0.87 -19.05
C LEU A 12 0.79 0.76 -19.06
N ASN A 13 0.12 1.38 -20.03
CA ASN A 13 -1.35 1.43 -20.08
C ASN A 13 -2.01 0.16 -20.61
N VAL A 14 -1.22 -0.81 -21.09
CA VAL A 14 -1.78 -2.07 -21.58
C VAL A 14 -2.02 -3.03 -20.41
N PRO A 15 -3.27 -3.50 -20.20
CA PRO A 15 -3.55 -4.56 -19.23
C PRO A 15 -2.83 -5.85 -19.61
N ARG A 16 -2.01 -6.39 -18.71
CA ARG A 16 -1.15 -7.56 -18.95
C ARG A 16 -1.57 -8.83 -18.22
N SER A 17 -2.46 -8.71 -17.23
CA SER A 17 -2.95 -9.81 -16.41
C SER A 17 -4.26 -9.40 -15.73
N ASP A 18 -4.87 -10.34 -14.99
CA ASP A 18 -6.01 -10.05 -14.12
C ASP A 18 -5.66 -9.11 -12.95
N VAL A 19 -4.36 -8.89 -12.68
CA VAL A 19 -3.82 -8.05 -11.60
C VAL A 19 -2.77 -7.06 -12.13
N PRO A 20 -3.17 -6.09 -12.97
CA PRO A 20 -2.23 -5.22 -13.68
C PRO A 20 -1.42 -4.31 -12.74
N ALA A 21 -1.98 -3.93 -11.59
CA ALA A 21 -1.34 -3.04 -10.61
C ALA A 21 -0.01 -3.58 -10.04
N ILE A 22 0.24 -4.89 -10.13
CA ILE A 22 1.47 -5.53 -9.64
C ILE A 22 2.29 -6.21 -10.76
N THR A 23 1.82 -6.13 -12.01
CA THR A 23 2.44 -6.85 -13.14
C THR A 23 3.37 -5.91 -13.90
N HIS A 24 4.66 -6.27 -13.94
CA HIS A 24 5.66 -5.51 -14.69
C HIS A 24 5.48 -5.66 -16.21
N VAL A 25 6.16 -4.79 -16.97
CA VAL A 25 6.10 -4.79 -18.45
C VAL A 25 6.54 -6.12 -19.06
N ASP A 26 7.41 -6.84 -18.37
CA ASP A 26 7.94 -8.18 -18.72
C ASP A 26 7.09 -9.35 -18.17
N TYR A 27 5.88 -9.06 -17.67
CA TYR A 27 4.95 -10.03 -17.07
C TYR A 27 5.40 -10.64 -15.74
N SER A 28 6.46 -10.11 -15.11
CA SER A 28 6.88 -10.53 -13.78
C SER A 28 6.11 -9.83 -12.64
N ALA A 29 6.20 -10.38 -11.43
CA ALA A 29 5.69 -9.78 -10.19
C ALA A 29 6.53 -10.24 -8.98
N ARG A 30 6.58 -9.43 -7.92
CA ARG A 30 7.23 -9.78 -6.65
C ARG A 30 6.19 -10.30 -5.66
N ILE A 31 6.15 -11.62 -5.48
CA ILE A 31 5.11 -12.29 -4.69
C ILE A 31 5.61 -12.59 -3.27
N GLN A 32 4.73 -12.35 -2.29
CA GLN A 32 4.89 -12.76 -0.89
C GLN A 32 3.77 -13.74 -0.52
N SER A 33 4.11 -14.99 -0.23
CA SER A 33 3.15 -15.98 0.26
C SER A 33 2.91 -15.81 1.76
N VAL A 34 1.63 -15.80 2.17
CA VAL A 34 1.21 -15.67 3.57
C VAL A 34 0.59 -16.99 4.02
N ASN A 35 1.02 -17.49 5.19
CA ASN A 35 0.53 -18.72 5.80
C ASN A 35 -0.21 -18.41 7.10
N ALA A 36 -1.37 -19.04 7.31
CA ALA A 36 -2.18 -18.94 8.52
C ALA A 36 -1.41 -19.26 9.82
N GLU A 37 -0.49 -20.23 9.80
CA GLU A 37 0.32 -20.63 10.95
C GLU A 37 1.30 -19.53 11.39
N ARG A 38 1.86 -18.78 10.42
CA ARG A 38 2.86 -17.73 10.70
C ARG A 38 2.24 -16.36 10.91
N ASN A 39 1.17 -16.04 10.18
CA ASN A 39 0.51 -14.74 10.25
C ASN A 39 -1.00 -14.89 10.02
N GLY A 40 -1.68 -15.50 10.99
CA GLY A 40 -3.11 -15.83 10.91
C GLY A 40 -4.01 -14.62 10.67
N ARG A 41 -3.74 -13.47 11.30
CA ARG A 41 -4.55 -12.26 11.12
C ARG A 41 -4.46 -11.74 9.68
N TYR A 42 -3.26 -11.71 9.10
CA TYR A 42 -3.08 -11.23 7.73
C TYR A 42 -3.61 -12.25 6.70
N TYR A 43 -3.47 -13.55 6.98
CA TYR A 43 -4.09 -14.60 6.17
C TYR A 43 -5.61 -14.46 6.12
N GLU A 44 -6.27 -14.30 7.27
CA GLU A 44 -7.72 -14.14 7.33
C GLU A 44 -8.19 -12.85 6.64
N LEU A 45 -7.41 -11.77 6.71
CA LEU A 45 -7.69 -10.54 5.95
C LEU A 45 -7.71 -10.82 4.44
N ILE A 46 -6.68 -11.47 3.91
CA ILE A 46 -6.58 -11.80 2.48
C ILE A 46 -7.71 -12.75 2.07
N LYS A 47 -8.01 -13.75 2.90
CA LYS A 47 -9.12 -14.67 2.67
C LYS A 47 -10.46 -13.97 2.63
N LYS A 48 -10.74 -13.04 3.55
CA LYS A 48 -11.98 -12.25 3.54
C LYS A 48 -12.05 -11.29 2.35
N PHE A 49 -10.91 -10.77 1.90
CA PHE A 49 -10.84 -10.01 0.65
C PHE A 49 -11.18 -10.89 -0.56
N TYR A 50 -10.67 -12.13 -0.60
CA TYR A 50 -11.01 -13.11 -1.64
C TYR A 50 -12.49 -13.48 -1.63
N ASP A 51 -13.06 -13.80 -0.46
CA ASP A 51 -14.49 -14.13 -0.31
C ASP A 51 -15.41 -13.03 -0.89
N ARG A 52 -14.97 -11.77 -0.82
CA ARG A 52 -15.74 -10.59 -1.28
C ARG A 52 -15.48 -10.21 -2.73
N THR A 53 -14.28 -10.40 -3.23
CA THR A 53 -13.83 -9.83 -4.51
C THR A 53 -13.49 -10.87 -5.58
N GLY A 54 -13.28 -12.13 -5.18
CA GLY A 54 -12.72 -13.17 -6.04
C GLY A 54 -11.22 -13.01 -6.32
N CYS A 55 -10.55 -11.99 -5.79
CA CYS A 55 -9.10 -11.79 -5.93
C CYS A 55 -8.36 -12.27 -4.67
N PRO A 56 -7.48 -13.28 -4.75
CA PRO A 56 -6.81 -13.87 -3.59
C PRO A 56 -5.55 -13.10 -3.16
N LEU A 57 -5.41 -11.83 -3.54
CA LEU A 57 -4.19 -11.04 -3.43
C LEU A 57 -4.52 -9.60 -3.00
N ILE A 58 -3.61 -9.01 -2.23
CA ILE A 58 -3.62 -7.59 -1.89
C ILE A 58 -2.25 -6.98 -2.19
N VAL A 59 -2.22 -5.69 -2.49
CA VAL A 59 -0.97 -4.95 -2.63
C VAL A 59 -0.37 -4.74 -1.25
N ASN A 60 0.92 -5.05 -1.10
CA ASN A 60 1.68 -4.78 0.11
C ASN A 60 2.84 -3.83 -0.22
N THR A 61 2.85 -2.65 0.37
CA THR A 61 3.89 -1.63 0.23
C THR A 61 4.37 -1.18 1.61
N SER A 62 5.55 -0.56 1.68
CA SER A 62 6.06 0.00 2.92
C SER A 62 5.08 1.02 3.49
N PHE A 63 4.87 0.95 4.81
CA PHE A 63 4.08 1.95 5.52
C PHE A 63 5.01 3.08 5.99
N ASN A 64 5.22 4.03 5.08
CA ASN A 64 5.97 5.27 5.27
C ASN A 64 5.65 6.28 4.17
N VAL A 65 6.21 7.49 4.31
CA VAL A 65 6.30 8.49 3.24
C VAL A 65 7.74 8.51 2.72
N ARG A 66 7.96 8.94 1.47
CA ARG A 66 9.31 9.04 0.88
C ARG A 66 10.21 9.91 1.78
N GLY A 67 11.36 9.39 2.18
CA GLY A 67 12.30 10.06 3.09
C GLY A 67 12.15 9.65 4.56
N GLU A 68 11.00 9.07 4.97
CA GLU A 68 10.80 8.58 6.33
C GLU A 68 11.10 7.07 6.44
N PRO A 69 11.64 6.59 7.59
CA PRO A 69 11.71 5.17 7.89
C PRO A 69 10.31 4.55 8.00
N SER A 70 10.23 3.22 7.92
CA SER A 70 8.98 2.52 8.21
C SER A 70 8.52 2.77 9.65
N VAL A 71 7.21 2.87 9.84
CA VAL A 71 6.61 3.12 11.16
C VAL A 71 6.97 2.01 12.16
N GLU A 72 7.34 2.37 13.39
CA GLU A 72 7.70 1.41 14.45
C GLU A 72 6.80 1.55 15.70
N SER A 73 6.12 2.68 15.87
CA SER A 73 5.19 2.91 16.98
C SER A 73 3.77 3.27 16.52
N PRO A 74 2.75 3.10 17.39
CA PRO A 74 1.39 3.60 17.10
C PRO A 74 1.33 5.08 16.78
N ARG A 75 2.20 5.88 17.40
CA ARG A 75 2.31 7.31 17.13
C ARG A 75 2.83 7.58 15.72
N ASP A 76 3.83 6.82 15.28
CA ASP A 76 4.38 6.94 13.92
C ASP A 76 3.35 6.51 12.87
N ALA A 77 2.64 5.40 13.11
CA ALA A 77 1.57 4.94 12.24
C ALA A 77 0.45 5.99 12.10
N TYR A 78 0.02 6.59 13.22
CA TYR A 78 -0.99 7.65 13.20
C TYR A 78 -0.47 8.92 12.49
N ARG A 79 0.77 9.34 12.76
CA ARG A 79 1.38 10.50 12.07
C ARG A 79 1.46 10.27 10.56
N CYS A 80 1.98 9.13 10.12
CA CYS A 80 2.06 8.76 8.71
C CYS A 80 0.67 8.69 8.06
N PHE A 81 -0.31 8.10 8.73
CA PHE A 81 -1.70 8.07 8.29
C PHE A 81 -2.28 9.48 8.13
N MET A 82 -2.06 10.37 9.10
CA MET A 82 -2.59 11.73 9.04
C MET A 82 -1.94 12.61 7.97
N ARG A 83 -0.67 12.36 7.64
CA ARG A 83 0.09 13.07 6.58
C ARG A 83 -0.13 12.56 5.16
N THR A 84 -0.79 11.42 4.98
CA THR A 84 -1.00 10.81 3.66
C THR A 84 -2.47 10.82 3.25
N GLU A 85 -2.74 10.52 1.99
CA GLU A 85 -4.08 10.35 1.42
C GLU A 85 -4.69 8.96 1.74
N MET A 86 -4.22 8.28 2.79
CA MET A 86 -4.82 7.02 3.23
C MET A 86 -6.21 7.26 3.82
N ASP A 87 -7.19 6.44 3.42
CA ASP A 87 -8.57 6.55 3.89
C ASP A 87 -8.78 5.99 5.31
N THR A 88 -8.08 4.90 5.65
CA THR A 88 -8.31 4.17 6.89
C THR A 88 -7.03 3.59 7.46
N LEU A 89 -6.86 3.68 8.79
CA LEU A 89 -5.80 3.04 9.54
C LEU A 89 -6.35 1.93 10.44
N ALA A 90 -5.93 0.69 10.19
CA ALA A 90 -6.14 -0.42 11.11
C ALA A 90 -4.89 -0.63 11.99
N ILE A 91 -5.02 -0.44 13.30
CA ILE A 91 -3.90 -0.59 14.25
C ILE A 91 -4.33 -1.38 15.49
N GLY A 92 -3.70 -2.53 15.72
CA GLY A 92 -4.08 -3.42 16.82
C GLY A 92 -5.53 -3.87 16.67
N SER A 93 -6.41 -3.44 17.59
CA SER A 93 -7.84 -3.72 17.58
C SER A 93 -8.69 -2.48 17.23
N PHE A 94 -8.06 -1.44 16.70
CA PHE A 94 -8.70 -0.17 16.35
C PHE A 94 -8.72 0.02 14.84
N ILE A 95 -9.78 0.66 14.35
CA ILE A 95 -9.92 1.12 12.97
C ILE A 95 -10.26 2.61 13.06
N LEU A 96 -9.48 3.43 12.37
CA LEU A 96 -9.64 4.88 12.33
C LEU A 96 -9.96 5.28 10.89
N ASP A 97 -11.10 5.95 10.70
CA ASP A 97 -11.45 6.60 9.43
C ASP A 97 -10.83 8.00 9.41
N LYS A 98 -10.21 8.38 8.28
CA LYS A 98 -9.56 9.69 8.14
C LYS A 98 -10.57 10.83 8.27
N ALA A 99 -11.81 10.63 7.83
CA ALA A 99 -12.88 11.61 7.92
C ALA A 99 -13.32 11.90 9.36
N ASP A 100 -13.11 10.95 10.28
CA ASP A 100 -13.46 11.09 11.70
C ASP A 100 -12.33 11.70 12.55
N GLN A 101 -11.15 11.92 11.96
CA GLN A 101 -9.99 12.45 12.67
C GLN A 101 -10.02 13.98 12.71
N PRO A 102 -9.47 14.60 13.77
CA PRO A 102 -9.29 16.04 13.79
C PRO A 102 -8.39 16.51 12.65
N GLU A 103 -8.60 17.74 12.21
CA GLU A 103 -7.72 18.39 11.22
C GLU A 103 -6.27 18.28 11.68
N TRP A 104 -5.42 17.72 10.82
CA TRP A 104 -4.01 17.60 11.09
C TRP A 104 -3.33 18.95 10.87
N LYS A 105 -2.74 19.49 11.93
CA LYS A 105 -1.92 20.70 11.86
C LYS A 105 -0.47 20.27 11.84
N GLU A 106 0.21 20.54 10.74
CA GLU A 106 1.66 20.36 10.68
C GLU A 106 2.34 21.51 11.42
N ASP A 107 3.02 21.17 12.51
CA ASP A 107 3.86 22.13 13.24
C ASP A 107 5.22 22.34 12.56
N THR A 108 5.66 21.41 11.69
CA THR A 108 6.96 21.41 10.98
C THR A 108 6.83 20.84 9.56
N ASP A 109 7.59 21.40 8.59
CA ASP A 109 7.76 20.79 7.26
C ASP A 109 8.65 19.56 7.42
N TRP A 110 8.06 18.36 7.28
CA TRP A 110 8.77 17.09 7.51
C TRP A 110 9.98 16.91 6.57
N ARG A 111 10.04 17.66 5.46
CA ARG A 111 11.21 17.71 4.57
C ARG A 111 12.46 18.30 5.24
N GLU A 112 12.28 19.01 6.36
CA GLU A 112 13.39 19.53 7.18
C GLU A 112 13.88 18.51 8.21
N GLU A 113 13.07 17.49 8.54
CA GLU A 113 13.40 16.46 9.55
C GLU A 113 14.17 15.27 8.97
N PHE A 114 14.02 14.99 7.67
CA PHE A 114 14.66 13.85 7.01
C PHE A 114 15.27 14.29 5.67
N GLU A 115 16.56 13.99 5.47
CA GLU A 115 17.20 14.19 4.17
C GLU A 115 16.49 13.32 3.11
N LEU A 116 16.04 13.97 2.03
CA LEU A 116 15.45 13.27 0.89
C LEU A 116 16.58 12.65 0.05
N ASP A 117 16.56 11.33 -0.11
CA ASP A 117 17.34 10.60 -1.11
C ASP A 117 16.94 10.99 -2.55
#